data_AF-A0A0Q4RW05-F1
#
_entry.id   AF-A0A0Q4RW05-F1
#
_cell.length_a   1.000
_cell.length_b   1.000
_cell.length_c   1.000
_cell.angle_alpha   90.00
_cell.angle_beta   90.00
_cell.angle_gamma   90.00
#
_symmetry.space_group_name_H-M   'P 1'
#
loop_
_entity.id
_entity.type
_entity.pdbx_description
1 polymer ?
#
loop_
_entity_poly.entity_id
_entity_poly.type
_entity_poly.pdbx_seq_one_letter_code
_entity_poly.pdbx_strand_id
1 'polypeptide(L)'
;MPETLPPSAYPRYRSTLFSIALMLVSTALTAAPVVRPPSGTDVDETRMVSQRTAPPQPCIAVPLGRVTVLLDPQELAVRAAARPAQWTTESERMALIEGQRAAALLAAATATVPPNGSTATAHGCSHTVTTLDAQAQYTLLAALEAGSATVLVAGDKRPAAAVAIRYLGTRCGPLCGRGLLMVSVPGQSAPFLVQDWWVS
;
A
#
# COMPACT_ATOMS: atom_id res chain seq x y z
N MET A 1 -59.66 -46.22 39.60
CA MET A 1 -60.45 -47.05 38.67
C MET A 1 -61.77 -46.34 38.43
N PRO A 2 -62.34 -46.38 37.22
CA PRO A 2 -61.72 -46.83 35.94
C PRO A 2 -60.68 -45.78 35.47
N GLU A 3 -60.31 -45.49 34.21
CA GLU A 3 -60.62 -46.06 32.88
C GLU A 3 -59.41 -45.86 31.93
N THR A 4 -59.55 -46.09 30.61
CA THR A 4 -58.42 -46.16 29.66
C THR A 4 -58.70 -45.65 28.24
N LEU A 5 -57.73 -44.89 27.67
CA LEU A 5 -57.27 -44.92 26.24
C LEU A 5 -58.22 -44.38 25.12
N PRO A 6 -57.75 -44.13 23.86
CA PRO A 6 -56.42 -43.70 23.37
C PRO A 6 -56.49 -42.50 22.36
N PRO A 7 -55.85 -42.44 21.15
CA PRO A 7 -55.05 -41.28 20.76
C PRO A 7 -55.63 -40.43 19.61
N SER A 8 -55.10 -39.23 19.40
CA SER A 8 -55.30 -38.47 18.15
C SER A 8 -53.97 -38.10 17.53
N ALA A 9 -53.72 -38.65 16.33
CA ALA A 9 -52.53 -38.37 15.55
C ALA A 9 -52.71 -37.09 14.73
N TYR A 10 -51.81 -36.11 14.91
CA TYR A 10 -51.71 -34.95 14.02
C TYR A 10 -50.48 -35.09 13.11
N PRO A 11 -50.63 -35.07 11.77
CA PRO A 11 -49.50 -35.08 10.86
C PRO A 11 -48.76 -33.74 10.95
N ARG A 12 -47.50 -33.74 11.40
CA ARG A 12 -46.67 -32.52 11.35
C ARG A 12 -46.35 -32.18 9.90
N TYR A 13 -46.83 -31.00 9.50
CA TYR A 13 -46.65 -30.43 8.18
C TYR A 13 -45.17 -30.33 7.77
N ARG A 14 -44.89 -30.60 6.50
CA ARG A 14 -43.60 -30.28 5.88
C ARG A 14 -43.46 -28.76 5.79
N SER A 15 -42.40 -28.21 6.37
CA SER A 15 -41.95 -26.83 6.11
C SER A 15 -40.52 -26.87 5.57
N THR A 16 -40.41 -27.00 4.25
CA THR A 16 -39.13 -26.88 3.53
C THR A 16 -38.73 -25.40 3.50
N LEU A 17 -37.84 -24.98 4.39
CA LEU A 17 -37.27 -23.64 4.38
C LEU A 17 -36.37 -23.47 3.13
N PHE A 18 -36.80 -22.63 2.20
CA PHE A 18 -35.97 -22.20 1.08
C PHE A 18 -34.95 -21.15 1.57
N SER A 19 -33.71 -21.58 1.79
CA SER A 19 -32.59 -20.68 2.10
C SER A 19 -32.23 -19.86 0.86
N ILE A 20 -32.59 -18.57 0.86
CA ILE A 20 -32.12 -17.62 -0.15
C ILE A 20 -30.65 -17.29 0.16
N ALA A 21 -29.73 -17.91 -0.58
CA ALA A 21 -28.31 -17.63 -0.48
C ALA A 21 -28.00 -16.27 -1.11
N LEU A 22 -27.82 -15.24 -0.28
CA LEU A 22 -27.40 -13.91 -0.70
C LEU A 22 -25.92 -13.97 -1.13
N MET A 23 -25.66 -14.14 -2.44
CA MET A 23 -24.31 -13.99 -2.97
C MET A 23 -23.87 -12.52 -2.85
N LEU A 24 -23.07 -12.24 -1.82
CA LEU A 24 -22.25 -11.03 -1.74
C LEU A 24 -21.21 -11.09 -2.86
N VAL A 25 -21.57 -10.49 -4.01
CA VAL A 25 -20.61 -10.20 -5.07
C VAL A 25 -19.69 -9.10 -4.56
N SER A 26 -18.56 -9.51 -3.97
CA SER A 26 -17.46 -8.61 -3.61
C SER A 26 -16.86 -8.03 -4.88
N THR A 27 -17.41 -6.90 -5.35
CA THR A 27 -16.76 -6.05 -6.34
C THR A 27 -15.47 -5.51 -5.74
N ALA A 28 -14.36 -6.19 -6.01
CA ALA A 28 -13.03 -5.65 -5.77
C ALA A 28 -12.90 -4.37 -6.61
N LEU A 29 -12.95 -3.20 -5.95
CA LEU A 29 -12.58 -1.94 -6.58
C LEU A 29 -11.08 -2.02 -6.88
N THR A 30 -10.74 -2.41 -8.09
CA THR A 30 -9.39 -2.22 -8.62
C THR A 30 -9.16 -0.71 -8.74
N ALA A 31 -8.28 -0.18 -7.91
CA ALA A 31 -7.82 1.20 -8.05
C ALA A 31 -7.25 1.37 -9.47
N ALA A 32 -7.66 2.44 -10.16
CA ALA A 32 -7.14 2.72 -11.49
C ALA A 32 -5.60 2.89 -11.42
N PRO A 33 -4.83 2.35 -12.38
CA PRO A 33 -3.39 2.45 -12.36
C PRO A 33 -2.96 3.92 -12.37
N VAL A 34 -1.96 4.26 -11.55
CA VAL A 34 -1.46 5.63 -11.44
C VAL A 34 -0.67 5.98 -12.70
N VAL A 35 -1.33 6.66 -13.64
CA VAL A 35 -0.68 7.17 -14.85
C VAL A 35 0.16 8.39 -14.49
N ARG A 36 1.44 8.19 -14.17
CA ARG A 36 2.40 9.30 -14.01
C ARG A 36 2.49 10.10 -15.31
N PRO A 37 2.68 11.44 -15.25
CA PRO A 37 3.03 12.24 -16.42
C PRO A 37 4.23 11.66 -17.19
N PRO A 38 4.25 11.76 -18.53
CA PRO A 38 5.34 11.24 -19.36
C PRO A 38 6.65 12.01 -19.12
N SER A 39 7.78 11.31 -19.25
CA SER A 39 9.08 11.93 -18.99
C SER A 39 9.50 12.96 -20.04
N GLY A 40 10.21 14.00 -19.62
CA GLY A 40 10.78 15.03 -20.50
C GLY A 40 9.80 16.11 -20.96
N THR A 41 8.70 16.33 -20.24
CA THR A 41 7.69 17.38 -20.49
C THR A 41 7.77 18.51 -19.45
N ASP A 42 7.20 19.68 -19.72
CA ASP A 42 6.98 20.67 -18.67
C ASP A 42 5.65 20.37 -17.96
N VAL A 43 5.68 20.27 -16.63
CA VAL A 43 4.52 19.84 -15.83
C VAL A 43 4.67 20.31 -14.39
N ASP A 44 3.57 20.80 -13.82
CA ASP A 44 3.45 21.11 -12.40
C ASP A 44 2.05 20.67 -11.94
N GLU A 45 1.92 19.39 -11.60
CA GLU A 45 0.64 18.76 -11.24
C GLU A 45 0.71 18.28 -9.78
N THR A 46 -0.31 18.54 -8.97
CA THR A 46 -0.43 17.96 -7.62
C THR A 46 -1.66 17.08 -7.54
N ARG A 47 -1.46 15.82 -7.13
CA ARG A 47 -2.54 14.83 -6.92
C ARG A 47 -2.72 14.53 -5.45
N MET A 48 -3.96 14.51 -5.00
CA MET A 48 -4.34 14.02 -3.68
C MET A 48 -4.57 12.52 -3.74
N VAL A 49 -3.84 11.75 -2.93
CA VAL A 49 -3.97 10.29 -2.87
C VAL A 49 -4.35 9.86 -1.47
N SER A 50 -5.58 9.34 -1.33
CA SER A 50 -6.08 8.74 -0.09
C SER A 50 -5.17 7.61 0.37
N GLN A 51 -4.88 7.54 1.67
CA GLN A 51 -4.04 6.52 2.28
C GLN A 51 -4.86 5.60 3.19
N ARG A 52 -4.32 4.43 3.56
CA ARG A 52 -4.96 3.54 4.54
C ARG A 52 -5.09 4.26 5.89
N THR A 53 -6.31 4.35 6.40
CA THR A 53 -6.63 5.00 7.70
C THR A 53 -6.33 4.12 8.92
N ALA A 54 -5.93 2.87 8.70
CA ALA A 54 -5.49 1.93 9.73
C ALA A 54 -4.19 1.23 9.26
N PRO A 55 -3.20 1.03 10.16
CA PRO A 55 -1.95 0.37 9.80
C PRO A 55 -2.17 -1.12 9.46
N PRO A 56 -1.47 -1.68 8.45
CA PRO A 56 -1.40 -3.12 8.27
C PRO A 56 -0.82 -3.81 9.51
N GLN A 57 -1.19 -5.07 9.74
CA GLN A 57 -0.66 -5.89 10.81
C GLN A 57 -0.39 -7.31 10.27
N PRO A 58 0.87 -7.77 10.20
CA PRO A 58 2.11 -7.06 10.54
C PRO A 58 2.38 -5.85 9.62
N CYS A 59 3.25 -4.93 10.04
CA CYS A 59 3.73 -3.82 9.20
C CYS A 59 5.27 -3.68 9.20
N ILE A 60 5.78 -2.94 8.22
CA ILE A 60 7.16 -2.43 8.16
C ILE A 60 7.09 -0.91 8.32
N ALA A 61 7.83 -0.36 9.29
CA ALA A 61 7.92 1.08 9.52
C ALA A 61 9.10 1.71 8.76
N VAL A 62 8.85 2.82 8.06
CA VAL A 62 9.85 3.62 7.34
C VAL A 62 9.81 5.06 7.87
N PRO A 63 10.68 5.42 8.83
CA PRO A 63 10.76 6.77 9.36
C PRO A 63 11.45 7.74 8.36
N LEU A 64 10.81 8.88 8.15
CA LEU A 64 11.22 9.98 7.26
C LEU A 64 11.06 11.31 8.02
N GLY A 65 12.01 11.58 8.92
CA GLY A 65 12.00 12.75 9.78
C GLY A 65 10.82 12.75 10.76
N ARG A 66 9.82 13.61 10.51
CA ARG A 66 8.59 13.70 11.31
C ARG A 66 7.43 12.83 10.81
N VAL A 67 7.62 12.11 9.70
CA VAL A 67 6.61 11.22 9.13
C VAL A 67 7.12 9.78 9.23
N THR A 68 6.27 8.84 9.62
CA THR A 68 6.56 7.41 9.50
C THR A 68 5.57 6.81 8.53
N VAL A 69 6.05 6.24 7.44
CA VAL A 69 5.21 5.50 6.48
C VAL A 69 5.24 4.03 6.85
N LEU A 70 4.07 3.41 6.94
CA LEU A 70 3.90 2.01 7.28
C LEU A 70 3.45 1.24 6.04
N LEU A 71 4.19 0.18 5.74
CA LEU A 71 3.98 -0.67 4.57
C LEU A 71 3.49 -2.07 4.99
N ASP A 72 2.70 -2.64 4.10
CA ASP A 72 2.19 -4.00 4.22
C ASP A 72 3.23 -5.01 3.67
N PRO A 73 3.84 -5.86 4.51
CA PRO A 73 4.83 -6.83 4.05
C PRO A 73 4.21 -7.89 3.13
N GLN A 74 2.90 -8.16 3.22
CA GLN A 74 2.23 -9.11 2.34
C GLN A 74 2.07 -8.52 0.92
N GLU A 75 1.72 -7.24 0.79
CA GLU A 75 1.70 -6.57 -0.53
C GLU A 75 3.09 -6.56 -1.19
N LEU A 76 4.13 -6.25 -0.40
CA LEU A 76 5.51 -6.29 -0.89
C LEU A 76 5.90 -7.71 -1.32
N ALA A 77 5.44 -8.75 -0.59
CA ALA A 77 5.73 -10.14 -0.93
C ALA A 77 5.03 -10.57 -2.22
N VAL A 78 3.78 -10.14 -2.43
CA VAL A 78 3.04 -10.35 -3.69
C VAL A 78 3.75 -9.66 -4.86
N ARG A 79 4.17 -8.40 -4.70
CA ARG A 79 4.96 -7.67 -5.73
C ARG A 79 6.30 -8.35 -6.01
N ALA A 80 6.99 -8.85 -4.97
CA ALA A 80 8.24 -9.60 -5.09
C ALA A 80 8.05 -10.99 -5.75
N ALA A 81 6.88 -11.61 -5.61
CA ALA A 81 6.53 -12.87 -6.27
C ALA A 81 6.12 -12.67 -7.74
N ALA A 82 5.55 -11.51 -8.09
CA ALA A 82 5.11 -11.16 -9.45
C ALA A 82 6.24 -10.88 -10.46
N ARG A 83 7.50 -11.19 -10.13
CA ARG A 83 8.65 -11.03 -11.04
C ARG A 83 8.59 -12.08 -12.16
N PRO A 84 8.55 -11.69 -13.45
CA PRO A 84 8.68 -12.66 -14.53
C PRO A 84 10.13 -13.20 -14.60
N ALA A 85 10.28 -14.49 -14.93
CA ALA A 85 11.59 -15.14 -15.02
C ALA A 85 12.40 -14.70 -16.25
N GLN A 86 11.71 -14.28 -17.30
CA GLN A 86 12.23 -13.67 -18.53
C GLN A 86 11.27 -12.53 -18.91
N TRP A 87 11.77 -11.45 -19.49
CA TRP A 87 10.94 -10.41 -20.08
C TRP A 87 11.03 -10.45 -21.60
N THR A 88 9.96 -10.03 -22.27
CA THR A 88 9.91 -9.75 -23.72
C THR A 88 9.31 -8.38 -24.02
N THR A 89 8.53 -7.85 -23.08
CA THR A 89 7.85 -6.55 -23.15
C THR A 89 8.40 -5.56 -22.11
N GLU A 90 8.20 -4.27 -22.37
CA GLU A 90 8.57 -3.20 -21.44
C GLU A 90 7.80 -3.30 -20.11
N SER A 91 6.54 -3.74 -20.14
CA SER A 91 5.73 -4.04 -18.95
C SER A 91 6.34 -5.13 -18.07
N GLU A 92 6.85 -6.22 -18.66
CA GLU A 92 7.52 -7.29 -17.91
C GLU A 92 8.87 -6.83 -17.37
N ARG A 93 9.62 -6.02 -18.13
CA ARG A 93 10.87 -5.41 -17.66
C ARG A 93 10.64 -4.53 -16.42
N MET A 94 9.57 -3.73 -16.44
CA MET A 94 9.17 -2.90 -15.30
C MET A 94 8.70 -3.73 -14.11
N ALA A 95 7.86 -4.75 -14.33
CA ALA A 95 7.41 -5.68 -13.27
C ALA A 95 8.59 -6.42 -12.60
N LEU A 96 9.60 -6.83 -13.38
CA LEU A 96 10.83 -7.42 -12.85
C LEU A 96 11.57 -6.45 -11.92
N ILE A 97 11.74 -5.19 -12.33
CA ILE A 97 12.41 -4.15 -11.54
C ILE A 97 11.63 -3.85 -10.26
N GLU A 98 10.31 -3.64 -10.36
CA GLU A 98 9.46 -3.36 -9.19
C GLU A 98 9.48 -4.51 -8.18
N GLY A 99 9.37 -5.75 -8.64
CA GLY A 99 9.45 -6.91 -7.77
C GLY A 99 10.84 -7.14 -7.17
N GLN A 100 11.92 -6.77 -7.88
CA GLN A 100 13.28 -6.79 -7.31
C GLN A 100 13.42 -5.77 -6.18
N ARG A 101 12.90 -4.55 -6.37
CA ARG A 101 12.89 -3.49 -5.34
C ARG A 101 12.06 -3.88 -4.11
N ALA A 102 10.87 -4.47 -4.34
CA ALA A 102 10.02 -4.97 -3.26
C ALA A 102 10.70 -6.10 -2.46
N ALA A 103 11.38 -7.04 -3.15
CA ALA A 103 12.16 -8.09 -2.51
C ALA A 103 13.34 -7.54 -1.68
N ALA A 104 14.05 -6.54 -2.19
CA ALA A 104 15.15 -5.89 -1.47
C ALA A 104 14.66 -5.16 -0.20
N LEU A 105 13.54 -4.44 -0.29
CA LEU A 105 12.94 -3.75 0.87
C LEU A 105 12.48 -4.75 1.94
N LEU A 106 11.88 -5.87 1.55
CA LEU A 106 11.55 -6.96 2.48
C LEU A 106 12.79 -7.53 3.18
N ALA A 107 13.85 -7.82 2.43
CA ALA A 107 15.09 -8.35 2.98
C ALA A 107 15.74 -7.35 3.96
N ALA A 108 15.74 -6.05 3.65
CA ALA A 108 16.24 -5.01 4.55
C ALA A 108 15.42 -4.91 5.85
N ALA A 109 14.10 -5.04 5.74
CA ALA A 109 13.21 -5.04 6.91
C ALA A 109 13.47 -6.26 7.81
N THR A 110 13.63 -7.46 7.25
CA THR A 110 13.87 -8.70 8.03
C THR A 110 15.28 -8.81 8.57
N ALA A 111 16.29 -8.24 7.90
CA ALA A 111 17.66 -8.17 8.41
C ALA A 111 17.79 -7.31 9.68
N THR A 112 16.88 -6.35 9.87
CA THR A 112 16.88 -5.44 11.02
C THR A 112 16.18 -6.07 12.22
N VAL A 113 16.88 -6.95 12.93
CA VAL A 113 16.43 -7.48 14.22
C VAL A 113 16.66 -6.42 15.31
N PRO A 114 15.64 -5.96 16.04
CA PRO A 114 15.82 -5.00 17.13
C PRO A 114 16.66 -5.62 18.26
N PRO A 115 17.65 -4.90 18.82
CA PRO A 115 18.67 -5.46 19.73
C PRO A 115 18.11 -6.01 21.05
N ASN A 116 16.84 -5.73 21.37
CA ASN A 116 16.20 -6.07 22.63
C ASN A 116 15.23 -7.26 22.52
N GLY A 117 15.17 -7.96 21.37
CA GLY A 117 14.23 -9.07 21.13
C GLY A 117 12.74 -8.68 21.04
N SER A 118 12.39 -7.43 21.35
CA SER A 118 11.05 -6.87 21.17
C SER A 118 10.78 -6.59 19.69
N THR A 119 9.97 -7.42 19.07
CA THR A 119 9.60 -7.32 17.64
C THR A 119 8.66 -6.16 17.32
N ALA A 120 8.07 -5.48 18.31
CA ALA A 120 7.14 -4.37 18.10
C ALA A 120 7.84 -3.00 18.14
N THR A 121 7.69 -2.22 17.06
CA THR A 121 8.09 -0.80 17.02
C THR A 121 7.13 0.08 17.83
N ALA A 122 7.42 1.39 17.92
CA ALA A 122 6.52 2.40 18.52
C ALA A 122 5.12 2.48 17.87
N HIS A 123 4.90 1.79 16.75
CA HIS A 123 3.61 1.71 16.05
C HIS A 123 3.09 0.27 15.93
N GLY A 124 3.67 -0.68 16.67
CA GLY A 124 3.31 -2.10 16.63
C GLY A 124 3.79 -2.86 15.39
N CYS A 125 4.62 -2.25 14.53
CA CYS A 125 5.16 -2.93 13.35
C CYS A 125 6.20 -3.97 13.74
N SER A 126 6.35 -5.00 12.91
CA SER A 126 7.29 -6.11 13.13
C SER A 126 8.73 -5.76 12.77
N HIS A 127 8.92 -4.74 11.94
CA HIS A 127 10.21 -4.32 11.41
C HIS A 127 10.29 -2.80 11.24
N THR A 128 11.52 -2.26 11.22
CA THR A 128 11.83 -0.88 10.83
C THR A 128 12.94 -0.87 9.79
N VAL A 129 12.82 -0.03 8.77
CA VAL A 129 13.90 0.25 7.80
C VAL A 129 14.39 1.67 8.04
N THR A 130 15.52 1.82 8.73
CA THR A 130 16.08 3.13 9.14
C THR A 130 16.91 3.82 8.06
N THR A 131 17.40 3.07 7.07
CA THR A 131 18.15 3.59 5.92
C THR A 131 17.39 3.30 4.64
N LEU A 132 16.99 4.35 3.91
CA LEU A 132 16.17 4.24 2.71
C LEU A 132 16.98 4.60 1.46
N ASP A 133 17.54 3.60 0.80
CA ASP A 133 18.23 3.77 -0.48
C ASP A 133 17.27 4.18 -1.62
N ALA A 134 17.82 4.56 -2.77
CA ALA A 134 17.04 5.03 -3.91
C ALA A 134 16.03 3.98 -4.44
N GLN A 135 16.34 2.69 -4.35
CA GLN A 135 15.46 1.60 -4.81
C GLN A 135 14.28 1.42 -3.85
N ALA A 136 14.55 1.48 -2.53
CA ALA A 136 13.53 1.45 -1.50
C ALA A 136 12.63 2.70 -1.54
N GLN A 137 13.17 3.88 -1.89
CA GLN A 137 12.37 5.10 -2.15
C GLN A 137 11.38 4.90 -3.30
N TYR A 138 11.75 4.23 -4.39
CA TYR A 138 10.81 3.91 -5.48
C TYR A 138 9.66 3.00 -5.02
N THR A 139 9.95 1.96 -4.22
CA THR A 139 8.91 1.07 -3.67
C THR A 139 8.00 1.81 -2.70
N LEU A 140 8.56 2.67 -1.85
CA LEU A 140 7.79 3.51 -0.93
C LEU A 140 6.85 4.46 -1.68
N LEU A 141 7.37 5.16 -2.69
CA LEU A 141 6.56 6.04 -3.54
C LEU A 141 5.44 5.28 -4.24
N ALA A 142 5.71 4.09 -4.79
CA ALA A 142 4.68 3.29 -5.45
C ALA A 142 3.54 2.86 -4.50
N ALA A 143 3.83 2.61 -3.21
CA ALA A 143 2.80 2.35 -2.20
C ALA A 143 2.01 3.60 -1.81
N LEU A 144 2.67 4.76 -1.72
CA LEU A 144 2.02 6.06 -1.47
C LEU A 144 1.12 6.49 -2.64
N GLU A 145 1.58 6.33 -3.88
CA GLU A 145 0.80 6.57 -5.10
C GLU A 145 -0.40 5.62 -5.24
N ALA A 146 -0.24 4.35 -4.86
CA ALA A 146 -1.34 3.38 -4.85
C ALA A 146 -2.33 3.55 -3.68
N GLY A 147 -2.04 4.44 -2.72
CA GLY A 147 -2.84 4.60 -1.51
C GLY A 147 -2.77 3.42 -0.53
N SER A 148 -1.83 2.49 -0.74
CA SER A 148 -1.73 1.25 0.05
C SER A 148 -0.84 1.36 1.29
N ALA A 149 -0.15 2.49 1.45
CA ALA A 149 0.56 2.82 2.67
C ALA A 149 -0.36 3.43 3.76
N THR A 150 0.09 3.39 5.02
CA THR A 150 -0.44 4.20 6.11
C THR A 150 0.59 5.26 6.47
N VAL A 151 0.18 6.52 6.61
CA VAL A 151 1.11 7.63 6.90
C VAL A 151 0.84 8.18 8.30
N LEU A 152 1.82 8.10 9.19
CA LEU A 152 1.77 8.66 10.54
C LEU A 152 2.59 9.94 10.61
N VAL A 153 2.07 10.98 11.27
CA VAL A 153 2.77 12.23 11.53
C VAL A 153 3.10 12.33 13.02
N ALA A 154 4.33 12.72 13.35
CA ALA A 154 4.79 12.83 14.74
C ALA A 154 3.96 13.89 15.51
N GLY A 155 3.26 13.44 16.55
CA GLY A 155 2.35 14.25 17.36
C GLY A 155 0.87 14.05 17.05
N ASP A 156 0.53 13.53 15.87
CA ASP A 156 -0.86 13.28 15.49
C ASP A 156 -1.39 11.97 16.10
N LYS A 157 -2.66 12.00 16.52
CA LYS A 157 -3.34 10.85 17.15
C LYS A 157 -3.94 9.86 16.14
N ARG A 158 -3.90 10.16 14.85
CA ARG A 158 -4.52 9.39 13.76
C ARG A 158 -3.59 9.42 12.53
N PRO A 159 -3.62 8.38 11.67
CA PRO A 159 -2.95 8.45 10.38
C PRO A 159 -3.49 9.60 9.52
N ALA A 160 -2.64 10.16 8.67
CA ALA A 160 -3.04 11.11 7.65
C ALA A 160 -3.94 10.41 6.62
N ALA A 161 -5.12 10.98 6.38
CA ALA A 161 -6.12 10.39 5.48
C ALA A 161 -5.70 10.43 3.99
N ALA A 162 -4.79 11.34 3.62
CA ALA A 162 -4.26 11.48 2.27
C ALA A 162 -2.86 12.10 2.29
N VAL A 163 -2.13 11.94 1.18
CA VAL A 163 -0.92 12.71 0.85
C VAL A 163 -1.13 13.52 -0.42
N ALA A 164 -0.39 14.61 -0.57
CA ALA A 164 -0.27 15.37 -1.81
C ALA A 164 1.04 14.96 -2.50
N ILE A 165 0.93 14.44 -3.73
CA ILE A 165 2.05 14.07 -4.59
C ILE A 165 2.15 15.11 -5.71
N ARG A 166 3.22 15.91 -5.69
CA ARG A 166 3.51 16.90 -6.73
C ARG A 166 4.51 16.34 -7.73
N TYR A 167 4.10 16.37 -8.99
CA TYR A 167 4.85 16.02 -10.19
C TYR A 167 5.38 17.32 -10.80
N LEU A 168 6.68 17.60 -10.62
CA LEU A 168 7.32 18.81 -11.11
C LEU A 168 8.37 18.46 -12.17
N GLY A 169 8.12 18.80 -13.42
CA GLY A 169 9.02 18.64 -14.55
C GLY A 169 9.39 20.00 -15.15
N THR A 170 10.67 20.18 -15.46
CA THR A 170 11.16 21.38 -16.15
C THR A 170 12.15 20.97 -17.24
N ARG A 171 11.89 21.46 -18.45
CA ARG A 171 12.72 21.26 -19.63
C ARG A 171 13.45 22.56 -19.98
N CYS A 172 14.76 22.50 -20.14
CA CYS A 172 15.58 23.63 -20.61
C CYS A 172 15.96 23.52 -22.09
N GLY A 173 15.69 22.37 -22.73
CA GLY A 173 15.97 22.16 -24.15
C GLY A 173 15.66 20.73 -24.61
N PRO A 174 15.96 20.38 -25.88
CA PRO A 174 15.64 19.07 -26.44
C PRO A 174 16.25 17.90 -25.65
N LEU A 175 17.48 18.09 -25.16
CA LEU A 175 18.30 17.12 -24.42
C LEU A 175 18.58 17.54 -22.98
N CYS A 176 17.92 18.57 -22.44
CA CYS A 176 18.15 18.98 -21.06
C CYS A 176 16.85 19.22 -20.27
N GLY A 177 16.79 18.63 -19.10
CA GLY A 177 15.62 18.70 -18.24
C GLY A 177 15.77 17.86 -16.98
N ARG A 178 14.98 18.22 -15.97
CA ARG A 178 14.92 17.51 -14.69
C ARG A 178 13.50 17.42 -14.20
N GLY A 179 13.24 16.54 -13.25
CA GLY A 179 12.11 16.77 -12.38
C GLY A 179 12.00 15.82 -11.21
N LEU A 180 11.01 16.12 -10.39
CA LEU A 180 10.92 15.73 -9.00
C LEU A 180 9.51 15.29 -8.67
N LEU A 181 9.41 14.18 -7.94
CA LEU A 181 8.22 13.71 -7.26
C LEU A 181 8.37 14.10 -5.80
N MET A 182 7.50 15.00 -5.33
CA MET A 182 7.49 15.49 -3.96
C MET A 182 6.24 15.00 -3.25
N VAL A 183 6.40 14.22 -2.17
CA VAL A 183 5.27 13.75 -1.34
C VAL A 183 5.22 14.54 -0.05
N SER A 184 4.06 15.11 0.24
CA SER A 184 3.79 15.92 1.42
C SER A 184 2.48 15.50 2.10
N VAL A 185 2.38 15.75 3.41
CA VAL A 185 1.08 15.67 4.10
C VAL A 185 0.39 17.03 3.95
N PRO A 186 -0.90 17.08 3.56
CA PRO A 186 -1.62 18.35 3.38
C PRO A 186 -1.53 19.24 4.62
N GLY A 187 -1.17 20.51 4.42
CA GLY A 187 -0.97 21.49 5.50
C GLY A 187 0.44 21.49 6.14
N GLN A 188 1.31 20.53 5.83
CA GLN A 188 2.74 20.62 6.18
C GLN A 188 3.48 21.51 5.17
N SER A 189 4.51 22.22 5.64
CA SER A 189 5.27 23.19 4.82
C SER A 189 6.36 22.57 3.95
N ALA A 190 6.70 21.29 4.15
CA ALA A 190 7.78 20.61 3.44
C ALA A 190 7.37 19.17 3.04
N PRO A 191 7.86 18.67 1.90
CA PRO A 191 7.73 17.27 1.55
C PRO A 191 8.57 16.38 2.48
N PHE A 192 8.08 15.18 2.79
CA PHE A 192 8.80 14.18 3.58
C PHE A 192 9.53 13.15 2.70
N LEU A 193 9.21 13.10 1.40
CA LEU A 193 9.90 12.32 0.39
C LEU A 193 10.07 13.17 -0.87
N VAL A 194 11.28 13.19 -1.43
CA VAL A 194 11.58 13.81 -2.73
C VAL A 194 12.40 12.81 -3.54
N GLN A 195 12.00 12.56 -4.78
CA GLN A 195 12.67 11.59 -5.67
C GLN A 195 12.75 12.16 -7.10
N ASP A 196 13.90 12.04 -7.75
CA ASP A 196 14.04 12.35 -9.18
C ASP A 196 13.28 11.32 -10.04
N TRP A 197 12.53 11.78 -11.04
CA TRP A 197 11.81 10.90 -11.99
C TRP A 197 12.42 10.84 -13.39
N TRP A 198 13.22 11.85 -13.73
CA TRP A 198 13.98 11.98 -14.96
C TRP A 198 15.08 13.00 -14.75
N VAL A 199 16.19 12.76 -15.44
CA VAL A 199 17.24 13.72 -15.75
C VAL A 199 17.66 13.36 -17.18
N SER A 200 17.80 14.37 -18.05
CA SER A 200 18.40 14.25 -19.38
C SER A 200 19.52 15.26 -19.50
#